data_AF-A0A4Q3BXT8-F1
#
_entry.id   AF-A0A4Q3BXT8-F1
#
_cell.length_a   1.000
_cell.length_b   1.000
_cell.length_c   1.000
_cell.angle_alpha   90.00
_cell.angle_beta   90.00
_cell.angle_gamma   90.00
#
_symmetry.space_group_name_H-M   'P 1'
#
loop_
_entity.id
_entity.type
_entity.pdbx_description
1 polymer ?
#
loop_
_entity_poly.entity_id
_entity_poly.type
_entity_poly.pdbx_seq_one_letter_code
_entity_poly.pdbx_strand_id
1 'polypeptide(L)'
;IVDYAHTPDALENVLKTIDGIRTRNEQVITVVGCGGDRDKTKRPVMAHIASSMSDKAIFTSDNPRSEVPEDIIEDMEKGVEPQNYKKTVAVVDRKQAIKIACQLARPNDIILIAGKGHETYQEIKGVKYDFDDMQTVKEILGQLNK
;
A
#
# COMPACT_ATOMS: atom_id res chain seq x y z
N ILE A 1 -7.73 7.54 -0.26
CA ILE A 1 -7.64 7.48 1.22
C ILE A 1 -6.19 7.26 1.59
N VAL A 2 -5.61 8.08 2.45
CA VAL A 2 -4.26 7.89 3.00
C VAL A 2 -4.42 7.63 4.50
N ASP A 3 -3.90 6.50 4.98
CA ASP A 3 -4.15 6.00 6.34
C ASP A 3 -2.85 5.49 7.01
N TYR A 4 -2.78 5.60 8.33
CA TYR A 4 -1.64 5.14 9.15
C TYR A 4 -1.70 3.64 9.48
N ALA A 5 -2.65 2.89 8.91
CA ALA A 5 -2.81 1.45 9.12
C ALA A 5 -1.54 0.65 8.75
N HIS A 6 -0.66 0.45 9.73
CA HIS A 6 0.62 -0.25 9.60
C HIS A 6 0.66 -1.56 10.42
N THR A 7 -0.49 -1.99 10.94
CA THR A 7 -0.68 -3.29 11.61
C THR A 7 -1.75 -4.09 10.87
N PRO A 8 -1.76 -5.43 10.97
CA PRO A 8 -2.78 -6.28 10.35
C PRO A 8 -4.21 -5.86 10.71
N ASP A 9 -4.50 -5.70 12.00
CA ASP A 9 -5.84 -5.33 12.50
C ASP A 9 -6.28 -3.95 11.98
N ALA A 10 -5.39 -2.95 12.00
CA ALA A 10 -5.72 -1.62 11.48
C ALA A 10 -6.03 -1.66 9.98
N LEU A 11 -5.23 -2.38 9.19
CA LEU A 11 -5.45 -2.51 7.75
C LEU A 11 -6.76 -3.23 7.44
N GLU A 12 -7.04 -4.32 8.16
CA GLU A 12 -8.30 -5.06 8.02
C GLU A 12 -9.50 -4.18 8.37
N ASN A 13 -9.43 -3.41 9.45
CA ASN A 13 -10.52 -2.53 9.89
C ASN A 13 -10.82 -1.41 8.87
N VAL A 14 -9.78 -0.81 8.27
CA VAL A 14 -9.95 0.18 7.20
C VAL A 14 -10.60 -0.46 5.97
N LEU A 15 -10.13 -1.64 5.55
CA LEU A 15 -10.69 -2.35 4.39
C LEU A 15 -12.13 -2.84 4.64
N LYS A 16 -12.47 -3.29 5.85
CA LYS A 16 -13.86 -3.60 6.25
C LYS A 16 -14.76 -2.38 6.17
N THR A 17 -14.26 -1.23 6.62
CA THR A 17 -15.01 0.02 6.56
C THR A 17 -15.26 0.44 5.12
N ILE A 18 -14.24 0.35 4.26
CA ILE A 18 -14.36 0.59 2.81
C ILE A 18 -15.38 -0.37 2.19
N ASP A 19 -15.34 -1.67 2.52
CA ASP A 19 -16.31 -2.64 1.99
C ASP A 19 -17.74 -2.35 2.45
N GLY A 20 -17.92 -1.88 3.69
CA GLY A 20 -19.23 -1.54 4.25
C GLY A 20 -19.88 -0.28 3.66
N ILE A 21 -19.09 0.64 3.09
CA ILE A 21 -19.61 1.88 2.49
C ILE A 21 -19.71 1.84 0.96
N ARG A 22 -18.94 0.98 0.28
CA ARG A 22 -18.94 0.91 -1.19
C ARG A 22 -20.15 0.17 -1.73
N THR A 23 -20.57 0.52 -2.94
CA THR A 23 -21.69 -0.17 -3.62
C THR A 23 -21.27 -1.47 -4.31
N ARG A 24 -19.96 -1.76 -4.33
CA ARG A 24 -19.29 -2.88 -5.02
C ARG A 24 -19.32 -2.75 -6.55
N ASN A 25 -19.68 -1.58 -7.07
CA ASN A 25 -19.41 -1.21 -8.45
C ASN A 25 -18.02 -0.57 -8.61
N GLU A 26 -17.39 -0.21 -7.50
CA GLU A 26 -16.07 0.39 -7.39
C GLU A 26 -15.01 -0.67 -7.08
N GLN A 27 -13.85 -0.56 -7.73
CA GLN A 27 -12.68 -1.34 -7.37
C GLN A 27 -11.99 -0.74 -6.15
N VAL A 28 -11.41 -1.60 -5.31
CA VAL A 28 -10.51 -1.21 -4.22
C VAL A 28 -9.07 -1.55 -4.61
N ILE A 29 -8.23 -0.53 -4.70
CA ILE A 29 -6.80 -0.63 -5.00
C ILE A 29 -6.03 -0.25 -3.75
N THR A 30 -5.32 -1.19 -3.16
CA THR A 30 -4.54 -0.98 -1.93
C THR A 30 -3.05 -0.93 -2.23
N VAL A 31 -2.39 0.17 -1.83
CA VAL A 31 -0.94 0.32 -1.82
C VAL A 31 -0.48 0.20 -0.36
N VAL A 32 0.39 -0.76 -0.07
CA VAL A 32 0.84 -1.01 1.30
C VAL A 32 2.29 -1.49 1.33
N GLY A 33 3.01 -1.08 2.37
CA GLY A 33 4.36 -1.54 2.65
C GLY A 33 4.51 -1.92 4.12
N CYS A 34 5.67 -2.45 4.48
CA CYS A 34 6.07 -2.69 5.85
C CYS A 34 7.38 -1.97 6.17
N GLY A 35 7.52 -1.49 7.40
CA GLY A 35 8.79 -0.92 7.88
C GLY A 35 9.84 -2.00 8.13
N GLY A 36 11.10 -1.71 7.80
CA GLY A 36 12.26 -2.50 8.19
C GLY A 36 12.67 -2.27 9.65
N ASP A 37 13.54 -3.12 10.19
CA ASP A 37 13.99 -3.16 11.58
C ASP A 37 12.84 -3.23 12.60
N ARG A 38 11.73 -3.87 12.20
CA ARG A 38 10.51 -4.03 12.98
C ARG A 38 10.01 -5.47 12.90
N ASP A 39 8.87 -5.71 13.52
CA ASP A 39 8.18 -6.99 13.47
C ASP A 39 8.00 -7.48 12.01
N LYS A 40 8.70 -8.57 11.68
CA LYS A 40 8.63 -9.22 10.38
C LYS A 40 7.42 -10.14 10.27
N THR A 41 6.87 -10.62 11.39
CA THR A 41 5.79 -11.60 11.41
C THR A 41 4.50 -11.03 10.83
N LYS A 42 4.30 -9.71 10.93
CA LYS A 42 3.15 -9.03 10.30
C LYS A 42 3.22 -8.92 8.78
N ARG A 43 4.41 -9.01 8.16
CA ARG A 43 4.62 -8.78 6.72
C ARG A 43 3.71 -9.69 5.86
N PRO A 44 3.75 -11.02 6.00
CA PRO A 44 2.86 -11.90 5.24
C PRO A 44 1.39 -11.68 5.61
N VAL A 45 1.07 -11.39 6.88
CA VAL A 45 -0.32 -11.19 7.32
C VAL A 45 -0.92 -9.93 6.68
N MET A 46 -0.16 -8.83 6.62
CA MET A 46 -0.59 -7.59 5.97
C MET A 46 -0.80 -7.78 4.47
N ALA A 47 0.09 -8.53 3.81
CA ALA A 47 -0.04 -8.85 2.39
C ALA A 47 -1.26 -9.74 2.10
N HIS A 48 -1.49 -10.75 2.95
CA HIS A 48 -2.69 -11.59 2.89
C HIS A 48 -3.95 -10.72 2.94
N ILE A 49 -4.10 -9.88 3.98
CA ILE A 49 -5.25 -9.00 4.17
C ILE A 49 -5.45 -8.09 2.95
N ALA A 50 -4.41 -7.36 2.53
CA ALA A 50 -4.49 -6.46 1.38
C ALA A 50 -4.90 -7.20 0.11
N SER A 51 -4.30 -8.35 -0.17
CA SER A 51 -4.57 -9.14 -1.36
C SER A 51 -5.97 -9.76 -1.35
N SER A 52 -6.45 -10.22 -0.19
CA SER A 52 -7.76 -10.87 -0.06
C SER A 52 -8.92 -9.89 -0.10
N MET A 53 -8.75 -8.70 0.48
CA MET A 53 -9.82 -7.71 0.65
C MET A 53 -9.83 -6.59 -0.40
N SER A 54 -8.86 -6.58 -1.32
CA SER A 54 -8.78 -5.62 -2.41
C SER A 54 -8.96 -6.29 -3.77
N ASP A 55 -9.43 -5.52 -4.74
CA ASP A 55 -9.48 -5.93 -6.15
C ASP A 55 -8.09 -5.88 -6.79
N LYS A 56 -7.22 -4.96 -6.31
CA LYS A 56 -5.79 -4.91 -6.62
C LYS A 56 -5.00 -4.60 -5.35
N ALA A 57 -3.89 -5.31 -5.13
CA ALA A 57 -2.93 -4.99 -4.07
C ALA A 57 -1.55 -4.70 -4.67
N ILE A 58 -0.92 -3.63 -4.20
CA ILE A 58 0.39 -3.17 -4.66
C ILE A 58 1.30 -3.09 -3.43
N PHE A 59 2.31 -3.95 -3.39
CA PHE A 59 3.31 -3.98 -2.32
C PHE A 59 4.47 -3.07 -2.67
N THR A 60 4.89 -2.25 -1.72
CA THR A 60 5.90 -1.22 -1.94
C THR A 60 6.78 -1.00 -0.71
N SER A 61 7.88 -0.27 -0.89
CA SER A 61 8.65 0.26 0.23
C SER A 61 7.81 1.25 1.06
N ASP A 62 7.97 1.17 2.38
CA ASP A 62 7.55 2.18 3.35
C ASP A 62 8.82 2.78 3.96
N ASN A 63 9.13 2.53 5.23
CA ASN A 63 10.39 2.93 5.87
C ASN A 63 11.31 1.70 5.96
N PRO A 64 12.11 1.37 4.93
CA PRO A 64 12.96 0.17 4.94
C PRO A 64 14.09 0.23 5.97
N ARG A 65 14.45 1.43 6.46
CA ARG A 65 15.53 1.61 7.45
C ARG A 65 16.82 0.95 7.00
N SER A 66 17.38 0.02 7.77
CA SER A 66 18.61 -0.67 7.41
C SER A 66 18.39 -1.91 6.53
N GLU A 67 17.16 -2.40 6.41
CA GLU A 67 16.83 -3.56 5.57
C GLU A 67 16.77 -3.23 4.09
N VAL A 68 16.98 -4.26 3.25
CA VAL A 68 16.78 -4.18 1.81
C VAL A 68 15.27 -4.16 1.52
N PRO A 69 14.73 -3.14 0.81
CA PRO A 69 13.30 -3.05 0.53
C PRO A 69 12.71 -4.28 -0.17
N GLU A 70 13.47 -4.88 -1.07
CA GLU A 70 13.11 -6.08 -1.83
C GLU A 70 12.86 -7.26 -0.87
N ASP A 71 13.75 -7.50 0.10
CA ASP A 71 13.60 -8.57 1.10
C ASP A 71 12.30 -8.40 1.94
N ILE A 72 11.93 -7.15 2.25
CA ILE A 72 10.68 -6.85 2.97
C ILE A 72 9.48 -7.23 2.12
N ILE A 73 9.50 -6.91 0.82
CA ILE A 73 8.42 -7.23 -0.10
C ILE A 73 8.35 -8.74 -0.33
N GLU A 74 9.48 -9.44 -0.47
CA GLU A 74 9.51 -10.90 -0.56
C GLU A 74 8.90 -11.56 0.70
N ASP A 75 9.19 -11.03 1.89
CA ASP A 75 8.56 -11.47 3.13
C ASP A 75 7.04 -11.23 3.15
N MET A 76 6.58 -10.11 2.57
CA MET A 76 5.16 -9.82 2.40
C MET A 76 4.51 -10.82 1.44
N GLU A 77 5.11 -11.07 0.27
CA GLU A 77 4.54 -11.94 -0.76
C GLU A 77 4.32 -13.39 -0.30
N LYS A 78 5.06 -13.87 0.70
CA LYS A 78 4.83 -15.18 1.34
C LYS A 78 3.42 -15.34 1.93
N GLY A 79 2.72 -14.25 2.24
CA GLY A 79 1.34 -14.28 2.73
C GLY A 79 0.27 -14.26 1.64
N VAL A 80 0.67 -14.08 0.37
CA VAL A 80 -0.27 -14.02 -0.74
C VAL A 80 -0.67 -15.43 -1.16
N GLU A 81 -1.97 -15.70 -1.15
CA GLU A 81 -2.49 -16.99 -1.60
C GLU A 81 -2.49 -17.09 -3.14
N PRO A 82 -2.37 -18.30 -3.72
CA PRO A 82 -2.24 -18.47 -5.16
C PRO A 82 -3.36 -17.83 -5.99
N GLN A 83 -4.60 -17.84 -5.49
CA GLN A 83 -5.74 -17.20 -6.13
C GLN A 83 -5.58 -15.67 -6.29
N ASN A 84 -4.75 -15.04 -5.45
CA ASN A 84 -4.57 -13.59 -5.42
C ASN A 84 -3.37 -13.13 -6.28
N TYR A 85 -2.50 -14.02 -6.76
CA TYR A 85 -1.28 -13.65 -7.50
C TYR A 85 -1.52 -12.73 -8.70
N LYS A 86 -2.60 -12.94 -9.46
CA LYS A 86 -2.91 -12.09 -10.63
C LYS A 86 -3.30 -10.66 -10.26
N LYS A 87 -3.83 -10.46 -9.05
CA LYS A 87 -4.26 -9.15 -8.55
C LYS A 87 -3.24 -8.48 -7.63
N THR A 88 -2.12 -9.13 -7.33
CA THR A 88 -0.99 -8.52 -6.61
C THR A 88 0.09 -8.03 -7.56
N VAL A 89 0.78 -6.95 -7.21
CA VAL A 89 1.96 -6.42 -7.91
C VAL A 89 2.96 -5.90 -6.88
N ALA A 90 4.25 -6.15 -7.08
CA ALA A 90 5.33 -5.57 -6.29
C ALA A 90 6.01 -4.43 -7.05
N VAL A 91 6.13 -3.26 -6.41
CA VAL A 91 6.84 -2.08 -6.93
C VAL A 91 7.57 -1.44 -5.77
N VAL A 92 8.90 -1.58 -5.74
CA VAL A 92 9.73 -1.10 -4.61
C VAL A 92 9.59 0.41 -4.41
N ASP A 93 9.62 1.19 -5.49
CA ASP A 93 9.50 2.64 -5.43
C ASP A 93 8.07 3.08 -5.07
N ARG A 94 7.93 3.72 -3.91
CA ARG A 94 6.62 4.13 -3.38
C ARG A 94 5.89 5.13 -4.27
N LYS A 95 6.61 6.06 -4.90
CA LYS A 95 6.01 7.02 -5.84
C LYS A 95 5.44 6.30 -7.05
N GLN A 96 6.16 5.33 -7.60
CA GLN A 96 5.72 4.53 -8.74
C GLN A 96 4.57 3.59 -8.37
N ALA A 97 4.57 3.01 -7.18
CA ALA A 97 3.46 2.20 -6.68
C ALA A 97 2.15 3.02 -6.61
N ILE A 98 2.24 4.24 -6.05
CA ILE A 98 1.12 5.19 -6.01
C ILE A 98 0.70 5.59 -7.43
N LYS A 99 1.66 5.86 -8.32
CA LYS A 99 1.38 6.20 -9.72
C LYS A 99 0.60 5.10 -10.44
N ILE A 100 1.02 3.85 -10.27
CA ILE A 100 0.33 2.69 -10.85
C ILE A 100 -1.10 2.60 -10.31
N ALA A 101 -1.30 2.79 -9.00
CA ALA A 101 -2.64 2.81 -8.41
C ALA A 101 -3.52 3.90 -9.04
N CYS A 102 -3.02 5.13 -9.14
CA CYS A 102 -3.72 6.27 -9.76
C CYS A 102 -4.02 6.03 -11.25
N GLN A 103 -3.13 5.36 -11.98
CA GLN A 103 -3.35 5.02 -13.39
C GLN A 103 -4.44 3.96 -13.56
N LEU A 104 -4.43 2.92 -12.73
CA LEU A 104 -5.39 1.83 -12.76
C LEU A 104 -6.81 2.26 -12.35
N ALA A 105 -6.91 3.18 -11.39
CA ALA A 105 -8.20 3.62 -10.85
C ALA A 105 -9.08 4.28 -11.92
N ARG A 106 -10.35 3.90 -11.97
CA ARG A 106 -11.40 4.53 -12.77
C ARG A 106 -12.21 5.50 -11.90
N PRO A 107 -13.08 6.34 -12.50
CA PRO A 107 -14.01 7.14 -11.72
C PRO A 107 -14.78 6.27 -10.72
N ASN A 108 -14.91 6.75 -9.49
CA ASN A 108 -15.51 6.08 -8.33
C ASN A 108 -14.67 4.97 -7.68
N ASP A 109 -13.58 4.50 -8.29
CA ASP A 109 -12.69 3.53 -7.63
C ASP A 109 -12.04 4.13 -6.38
N ILE A 110 -11.70 3.26 -5.44
CA ILE A 110 -11.14 3.63 -4.15
C ILE A 110 -9.67 3.23 -4.12
N ILE A 111 -8.79 4.22 -4.00
CA ILE A 111 -7.37 3.99 -3.70
C ILE A 111 -7.16 4.12 -2.20
N LEU A 112 -6.67 3.06 -1.56
CA LEU A 112 -6.16 3.08 -0.19
C LEU A 112 -4.63 3.06 -0.23
N ILE A 113 -4.00 4.05 0.39
CA ILE A 113 -2.55 4.05 0.64
C ILE A 113 -2.36 3.96 2.15
N ALA A 114 -1.83 2.84 2.60
CA ALA A 114 -1.67 2.52 4.01
C ALA A 114 -0.20 2.47 4.44
N GLY A 115 0.02 2.58 5.75
CA GLY A 115 1.32 2.49 6.40
C GLY A 115 1.78 3.82 7.01
N LYS A 116 1.95 4.85 6.18
CA LYS A 116 2.58 6.12 6.58
C LYS A 116 1.64 7.15 7.17
N GLY A 117 0.37 7.16 6.74
CA GLY A 117 -0.62 8.15 7.19
C GLY A 117 -0.13 9.59 7.00
N HIS A 118 0.17 10.27 8.11
CA HIS A 118 0.63 11.67 8.13
C HIS A 118 2.15 11.81 8.16
N GLU A 119 2.92 10.72 8.10
CA GLU A 119 4.37 10.79 7.97
C GLU A 119 4.76 11.33 6.59
N THR A 120 5.52 12.42 6.58
CA THR A 120 5.98 13.11 5.36
C THR A 120 7.43 12.79 5.00
N TYR A 121 7.93 11.62 5.39
CA TYR A 121 9.30 11.21 5.06
C TYR A 121 9.40 9.71 4.82
N GLN A 122 10.39 9.30 4.04
CA GLN A 122 10.80 7.91 3.89
C GLN A 122 12.20 7.68 4.45
N GLU A 123 12.34 6.77 5.41
CA GLU A 123 13.62 6.46 6.05
C GLU A 123 14.36 5.32 5.34
N ILE A 124 15.52 5.62 4.75
CA ILE A 124 16.38 4.66 4.04
C ILE A 124 17.81 4.81 4.57
N LYS A 125 18.35 3.74 5.16
CA LYS A 125 19.71 3.69 5.74
C LYS A 125 20.03 4.87 6.67
N GLY A 126 19.07 5.22 7.53
CA GLY A 126 19.19 6.31 8.51
C GLY A 126 19.00 7.73 7.94
N VAL A 127 18.79 7.86 6.63
CA VAL A 127 18.47 9.14 5.98
C VAL A 127 16.97 9.26 5.77
N LYS A 128 16.38 10.37 6.22
CA LYS A 128 14.96 10.71 6.00
C LYS A 128 14.84 11.57 4.74
N TYR A 129 14.26 10.99 3.70
CA TYR A 129 13.95 11.69 2.45
C TYR A 129 12.55 12.27 2.54
N ASP A 130 12.34 13.48 2.03
CA ASP A 130 11.02 14.11 1.98
C ASP A 130 10.07 13.28 1.09
N PHE A 131 8.95 12.84 1.65
CA PHE A 131 7.98 12.01 0.95
C PHE A 131 6.62 12.00 1.67
N ASP A 132 5.63 12.65 1.07
CA ASP A 132 4.25 12.68 1.56
C ASP A 132 3.32 11.93 0.59
N ASP A 133 2.62 10.91 1.09
CA ASP A 133 1.66 10.09 0.33
C ASP A 133 0.51 10.94 -0.24
N MET A 134 -0.07 11.82 0.58
CA MET A 134 -1.20 12.67 0.19
C MET A 134 -0.79 13.69 -0.86
N GLN A 135 0.37 14.32 -0.70
CA GLN A 135 0.91 15.23 -1.70
C GLN A 135 1.16 14.48 -3.02
N THR A 136 1.84 13.34 -2.96
CA THR A 136 2.18 12.54 -4.14
C THR A 136 0.94 12.11 -4.92
N VAL A 137 -0.11 11.66 -4.23
CA VAL A 137 -1.39 11.29 -4.85
C VAL A 137 -2.04 12.48 -5.56
N LYS A 138 -2.13 13.63 -4.88
CA LYS A 138 -2.75 14.83 -5.45
C LYS A 138 -2.03 15.30 -6.71
N GLU A 139 -0.70 15.31 -6.69
CA GLU A 139 0.12 15.67 -7.85
C GLU A 139 -0.13 14.73 -9.03
N ILE A 140 -0.13 13.41 -8.78
CA ILE A 140 -0.31 12.41 -9.84
C ILE A 140 -1.74 12.45 -10.40
N LEU A 141 -2.77 12.54 -9.57
CA LEU A 141 -4.16 12.64 -10.04
C LEU A 141 -4.39 13.91 -10.85
N GLY A 142 -3.82 15.05 -10.42
CA GLY A 142 -3.84 16.30 -11.17
C GLY A 142 -3.19 16.17 -12.57
N GLN A 143 -2.07 15.44 -12.68
CA GLN A 143 -1.43 15.16 -13.97
C GLN A 143 -2.27 14.23 -14.87
N LEU A 144 -3.07 13.34 -14.28
CA LEU A 144 -3.94 12.41 -14.98
C LEU A 144 -5.32 12.99 -15.30
N ASN A 145 -5.61 14.22 -14.88
CA ASN A 145 -6.93 14.85 -14.95
C ASN A 145 -8.03 13.98 -14.32
N LYS A 146 -7.74 13.38 -13.16
CA LYS A 146 -8.67 12.56 -12.37
C LYS A 146 -9.03 13.24 -11.05
#